data_AF-A0A5N5NY67-F1
#
_entry.id   AF-A0A5N5NY67-F1
#
_cell.length_a   1.000
_cell.length_b   1.000
_cell.length_c   1.000
_cell.angle_alpha   90.00
_cell.angle_beta   90.00
_cell.angle_gamma   90.00
#
_symmetry.space_group_name_H-M   'P 1'
#
loop_
_entity.id
_entity.type
_entity.pdbx_description
1 polymer ?
#
loop_
_entity_poly.entity_id
_entity_poly.type
_entity_poly.pdbx_seq_one_letter_code
_entity_poly.pdbx_strand_id
1 'polypeptide(L)'
;MDTSVHYIARTRNLKTEKAFTTDFPVDHVDGARRTNTEPDHRRVTVTAIDDPSKWKLDVHGFCVVHGRTNLDTDKVYTDKAAVQEAYFREIEAIIHSHFPQYSRIECFDLTARKRDPDFPAVVRVYRETHEQPSEVAHCDWSQRGSLPVLNWCFPGNEDFWEGKKFDMLKSFRLGLGLVYGLARPISVIISSDPDDGIERQT
;
A
#
# COMPACT_ATOMS: atom_id res chain seq x y z
N MET A 1 7.47 7.77 22.48
CA MET A 1 8.38 8.72 21.83
C MET A 1 7.53 9.81 21.20
N ASP A 2 7.80 11.08 21.48
CA ASP A 2 7.09 12.17 20.82
C ASP A 2 7.75 12.49 19.47
N THR A 3 6.94 12.67 18.44
CA THR A 3 7.39 13.00 17.10
C THR A 3 6.37 13.90 16.39
N SER A 4 6.68 14.34 15.18
CA SER A 4 5.71 14.99 14.30
C SER A 4 5.32 14.04 13.17
N VAL A 5 4.02 13.94 12.90
CA VAL A 5 3.47 13.25 11.73
C VAL A 5 2.88 14.27 10.77
N HIS A 6 3.09 14.04 9.48
CA HIS A 6 2.62 14.90 8.39
C HIS A 6 1.22 14.45 7.98
N TYR A 7 0.21 15.29 8.21
CA TYR A 7 -1.14 15.10 7.69
C TYR A 7 -1.37 16.01 6.48
N ILE A 8 -2.48 15.78 5.78
CA ILE A 8 -2.98 16.70 4.75
C ILE A 8 -3.93 17.69 5.43
N ALA A 9 -3.62 18.99 5.30
CA ALA A 9 -4.47 20.06 5.81
C ALA A 9 -5.84 20.07 5.11
N ARG A 10 -6.90 20.37 5.86
CA ARG A 10 -8.27 20.51 5.32
C ARG A 10 -8.48 21.90 4.71
N THR A 11 -7.81 22.17 3.60
CA THR A 11 -7.89 23.44 2.88
C THR A 11 -9.22 23.58 2.12
N ARG A 12 -9.59 24.82 1.77
CA ARG A 12 -10.89 25.10 1.11
C ARG A 12 -10.99 24.47 -0.28
N ASN A 13 -9.89 24.36 -1.03
CA ASN A 13 -9.90 23.78 -2.37
C ASN A 13 -10.27 22.28 -2.37
N LEU A 14 -9.95 21.55 -1.31
CA LEU A 14 -10.31 20.13 -1.16
C LEU A 14 -11.81 19.88 -0.96
N LYS A 15 -12.63 20.95 -0.87
CA LYS A 15 -14.10 20.84 -0.92
C LYS A 15 -14.62 20.67 -2.34
N THR A 16 -13.85 21.08 -3.35
CA THR A 16 -14.25 21.08 -4.76
C THR A 16 -13.29 20.26 -5.64
N GLU A 17 -12.10 19.97 -5.14
CA GLU A 17 -11.06 19.26 -5.87
C GLU A 17 -10.67 17.97 -5.14
N LYS A 18 -10.32 16.93 -5.90
CA LYS A 18 -9.67 15.74 -5.36
C LYS A 18 -8.22 16.07 -4.99
N ALA A 19 -7.76 15.61 -3.82
CA ALA A 19 -6.37 15.72 -3.43
C ALA A 19 -5.46 14.97 -4.43
N PHE A 20 -4.35 15.59 -4.83
CA PHE A 20 -3.35 14.97 -5.68
C PHE A 20 -1.92 15.43 -5.35
N THR A 21 -0.96 14.60 -5.73
CA THR A 21 0.47 14.91 -5.73
C THR A 21 1.13 14.20 -6.92
N THR A 22 2.12 14.83 -7.55
CA THR A 22 2.91 14.26 -8.64
C THR A 22 4.37 14.15 -8.23
N ASP A 23 4.97 13.02 -8.57
CA ASP A 23 6.38 12.72 -8.37
C ASP A 23 7.28 13.25 -9.49
N PHE A 24 6.70 13.57 -10.66
CA PHE A 24 7.39 14.22 -11.78
C PHE A 24 7.27 15.76 -11.74
N PRO A 25 8.27 16.50 -12.28
CA PRO A 25 8.22 17.95 -12.40
C PRO A 25 7.19 18.38 -13.46
N VAL A 26 6.50 19.49 -13.20
CA VAL A 26 5.47 20.06 -14.10
C VAL A 26 5.76 21.51 -14.47
N ASP A 27 6.97 22.00 -14.14
CA ASP A 27 7.35 23.42 -14.29
C ASP A 27 7.32 23.91 -15.75
N HIS A 28 7.27 22.98 -16.71
CA HIS A 28 7.17 23.25 -18.14
C HIS A 28 5.73 23.41 -18.64
N VAL A 29 4.71 23.18 -17.81
CA VAL A 29 3.29 23.30 -18.16
C VAL A 29 2.70 24.50 -17.43
N ASP A 30 2.29 25.53 -18.18
CA ASP A 30 1.73 26.75 -17.59
C ASP A 30 0.47 26.46 -16.75
N GLY A 31 0.42 27.03 -15.55
CA GLY A 31 -0.65 26.81 -14.57
C GLY A 31 -0.67 25.42 -13.90
N ALA A 32 0.21 24.48 -14.27
CA ALA A 32 0.30 23.19 -13.60
C ALA A 32 0.92 23.33 -12.21
N ARG A 33 0.39 22.56 -11.26
CA ARG A 33 0.94 22.43 -9.90
C ARG A 33 1.22 20.98 -9.60
N ARG A 34 2.28 20.70 -8.84
CA ARG A 34 2.66 19.33 -8.44
C ARG A 34 1.76 18.74 -7.38
N THR A 35 1.06 19.58 -6.62
CA THR A 35 0.08 19.14 -5.61
C THR A 35 -0.94 20.24 -5.37
N ASN A 36 -2.12 19.86 -4.89
CA ASN A 36 -3.13 20.78 -4.36
C ASN A 36 -3.37 20.60 -2.84
N THR A 37 -2.42 19.94 -2.15
CA THR A 37 -2.48 19.70 -0.71
C THR A 37 -1.44 20.52 0.02
N GLU A 38 -1.74 20.88 1.27
CA GLU A 38 -0.81 21.54 2.18
C GLU A 38 -0.50 20.61 3.36
N PRO A 39 0.75 20.60 3.89
CA PRO A 39 1.10 19.80 5.05
C PRO A 39 0.50 20.36 6.34
N ASP A 40 -0.04 19.48 7.19
CA ASP A 40 -0.48 19.75 8.56
C ASP A 40 0.37 18.91 9.52
N HIS A 41 1.42 19.51 10.07
CA HIS A 41 2.33 18.83 10.99
C HIS A 41 1.71 18.77 12.38
N ARG A 42 1.43 17.55 12.86
CA ARG A 42 0.88 17.34 14.20
C ARG A 42 1.90 16.64 15.08
N ARG A 43 2.06 17.14 16.30
CA ARG A 43 2.80 16.41 17.34
C ARG A 43 1.96 15.22 17.78
N VAL A 44 2.56 14.05 17.79
CA VAL A 44 1.94 12.81 18.24
C VAL A 44 2.89 12.05 19.14
N THR A 45 2.32 11.34 20.10
CA THR A 45 3.08 10.36 20.89
C THR A 45 2.96 9.01 20.23
N VAL A 46 4.10 8.47 19.81
CA VAL A 46 4.21 7.12 19.25
C VAL A 46 4.50 6.15 20.40
N THR A 47 3.66 5.13 20.49
CA THR A 47 3.79 4.04 21.45
C THR A 47 4.19 2.77 20.70
N ALA A 48 5.10 1.99 21.28
CA ALA A 48 5.45 0.69 20.73
C ALA A 48 4.23 -0.25 20.79
N ILE A 49 4.15 -1.18 19.84
CA ILE A 49 3.20 -2.28 19.94
C ILE A 49 3.81 -3.30 20.89
N ASP A 50 3.35 -3.29 22.15
CA ASP A 50 3.84 -4.22 23.17
C ASP A 50 3.26 -5.64 23.00
N ASP A 51 1.98 -5.71 22.60
CA ASP A 51 1.28 -6.97 22.33
C ASP A 51 0.59 -6.89 20.96
N PRO A 52 1.18 -7.52 19.93
CA PRO A 52 0.63 -7.56 18.58
C PRO A 52 -0.80 -8.13 18.50
N SER A 53 -1.17 -9.05 19.40
CA SER A 53 -2.45 -9.76 19.37
C SER A 53 -3.66 -8.87 19.72
N LYS A 54 -3.42 -7.71 20.35
CA LYS A 54 -4.48 -6.75 20.69
C LYS A 54 -5.01 -5.99 19.47
N TRP A 55 -4.23 -5.92 18.40
CA TRP A 55 -4.57 -5.16 17.21
C TRP A 55 -5.36 -6.03 16.24
N LYS A 56 -6.67 -5.82 16.22
CA LYS A 56 -7.62 -6.51 15.36
C LYS A 56 -8.05 -5.63 14.19
N LEU A 57 -8.12 -6.22 13.00
CA LEU A 57 -8.39 -5.52 11.75
C LEU A 57 -9.76 -4.81 11.76
N ASP A 58 -10.80 -5.48 12.25
CA ASP A 58 -12.18 -4.99 12.33
C ASP A 58 -12.40 -3.90 13.39
N VAL A 59 -11.53 -3.83 14.40
CA VAL A 59 -11.63 -2.84 15.48
C VAL A 59 -10.71 -1.64 15.25
N HIS A 60 -9.49 -1.88 14.75
CA HIS A 60 -8.42 -0.86 14.69
C HIS A 60 -8.09 -0.43 13.26
N GLY A 61 -8.65 -1.08 12.23
CA GLY A 61 -8.29 -0.86 10.83
C GLY A 61 -6.93 -1.45 10.43
N PHE A 62 -6.24 -2.11 11.35
CA PHE A 62 -5.02 -2.86 11.10
C PHE A 62 -4.86 -4.02 12.10
N CYS A 63 -4.00 -4.96 11.76
CA CYS A 63 -3.56 -6.03 12.66
C CYS A 63 -2.10 -6.37 12.39
N VAL A 64 -1.52 -7.19 13.25
CA VAL A 64 -0.18 -7.75 13.04
C VAL A 64 -0.31 -9.25 12.86
N VAL A 65 0.18 -9.74 11.72
CA VAL A 65 0.20 -11.16 11.38
C VAL A 65 1.64 -11.64 11.36
N HIS A 66 1.91 -12.75 12.06
CA HIS A 66 3.20 -13.42 11.99
C HIS A 66 3.14 -14.54 10.95
N GLY A 67 3.83 -14.34 9.83
CA GLY A 67 4.01 -15.33 8.78
C GLY A 67 5.48 -15.69 8.61
N ARG A 68 5.77 -16.95 8.29
CA ARG A 68 7.10 -17.36 7.83
C ARG A 68 7.13 -17.32 6.31
N THR A 69 8.18 -16.74 5.75
CA THR A 69 8.42 -16.66 4.31
C THR A 69 9.78 -17.25 3.99
N ASN A 70 9.94 -17.93 2.85
CA ASN A 70 11.25 -18.41 2.40
C ASN A 70 11.93 -17.48 1.40
N LEU A 71 11.39 -16.26 1.25
CA LEU A 71 11.88 -15.28 0.29
C LEU A 71 13.25 -14.73 0.68
N ASP A 72 14.13 -14.73 -0.32
CA ASP A 72 15.32 -13.90 -0.32
C ASP A 72 14.93 -12.47 -0.71
N THR A 73 14.80 -11.60 0.28
CA THR A 73 14.33 -10.22 0.07
C THR A 73 15.32 -9.36 -0.70
N ASP A 74 16.61 -9.71 -0.74
CA ASP A 74 17.60 -8.93 -1.48
C ASP A 74 17.45 -9.12 -2.99
N LYS A 75 16.93 -10.28 -3.42
CA LYS A 75 16.61 -10.54 -4.82
C LYS A 75 15.52 -9.65 -5.38
N VAL A 76 14.73 -8.97 -4.55
CA VAL A 76 13.67 -8.08 -5.04
C VAL A 76 14.23 -6.94 -5.89
N TYR A 77 15.51 -6.60 -5.71
CA TYR A 77 16.19 -5.53 -6.44
C TYR A 77 16.89 -6.02 -7.72
N THR A 78 17.06 -7.33 -7.89
CA THR A 78 17.72 -7.93 -9.07
C THR A 78 16.77 -8.75 -9.92
N ASP A 79 15.72 -9.31 -9.31
CA ASP A 79 14.71 -10.19 -9.90
C ASP A 79 13.36 -9.95 -9.21
N LYS A 80 12.81 -8.75 -9.41
CA LYS A 80 11.55 -8.32 -8.80
C LYS A 80 10.39 -9.26 -9.17
N ALA A 81 10.34 -9.72 -10.41
CA ALA A 81 9.24 -10.54 -10.92
C ALA A 81 9.17 -11.90 -10.22
N ALA A 82 10.29 -12.63 -10.12
CA ALA A 82 10.31 -13.93 -9.44
C ALA A 82 10.01 -13.79 -7.94
N VAL A 83 10.55 -12.75 -7.29
CA VAL A 83 10.23 -12.47 -5.88
C VAL A 83 8.76 -12.11 -5.69
N GLN A 84 8.17 -11.34 -6.60
CA GLN A 84 6.76 -10.97 -6.56
C GLN A 84 5.85 -12.20 -6.65
N GLU A 85 6.09 -13.08 -7.62
CA GLU A 85 5.29 -14.30 -7.80
C GLU A 85 5.35 -15.19 -6.55
N ALA A 86 6.56 -15.43 -6.02
CA ALA A 86 6.74 -16.23 -4.81
C ALA A 86 6.10 -15.55 -3.58
N TYR A 87 6.23 -14.23 -3.46
CA TYR A 87 5.66 -13.48 -2.34
C TYR A 87 4.14 -13.47 -2.35
N PHE A 88 3.52 -13.32 -3.51
CA PHE A 88 2.06 -13.35 -3.62
C PHE A 88 1.50 -14.70 -3.17
N ARG A 89 2.13 -15.81 -3.58
CA ARG A 89 1.74 -17.16 -3.12
C ARG A 89 1.89 -17.35 -1.62
N GLU A 90 3.03 -16.94 -1.05
CA GLU A 90 3.27 -17.09 0.39
C GLU A 90 2.34 -16.20 1.22
N ILE A 91 2.08 -14.97 0.78
CA ILE A 91 1.17 -14.05 1.47
C ILE A 91 -0.29 -14.47 1.36
N GLU A 92 -0.72 -14.98 0.20
CA GLU A 92 -2.06 -15.55 0.05
C GLU A 92 -2.30 -16.64 1.09
N ALA A 93 -1.37 -17.59 1.23
CA ALA A 93 -1.47 -18.66 2.22
C ALA A 93 -1.50 -18.13 3.67
N ILE A 94 -0.65 -17.17 4.00
CA ILE A 94 -0.58 -16.56 5.34
C ILE A 94 -1.84 -15.78 5.69
N ILE A 95 -2.36 -14.97 4.76
CA ILE A 95 -3.59 -14.20 4.98
C ILE A 95 -4.77 -15.15 5.10
N HIS A 96 -4.90 -16.13 4.21
CA HIS A 96 -5.99 -17.09 4.25
C HIS A 96 -6.02 -17.91 5.55
N SER A 97 -4.85 -18.25 6.12
CA SER A 97 -4.79 -18.98 7.39
C SER A 97 -5.28 -18.14 8.58
N HIS A 98 -5.10 -16.82 8.53
CA HIS A 98 -5.52 -15.90 9.60
C HIS A 98 -6.95 -15.38 9.40
N PHE A 99 -7.42 -15.37 8.16
CA PHE A 99 -8.73 -14.85 7.78
C PHE A 99 -9.47 -15.84 6.87
N PRO A 100 -9.86 -17.01 7.40
CA PRO A 100 -10.51 -18.07 6.62
C PRO A 100 -11.94 -17.73 6.17
N GLN A 101 -12.52 -16.63 6.67
CA GLN A 101 -13.84 -16.15 6.24
C GLN A 101 -13.86 -15.62 4.80
N TYR A 102 -12.68 -15.42 4.23
CA TYR A 102 -12.50 -14.90 2.90
C TYR A 102 -12.40 -16.04 1.88
N SER A 103 -13.20 -15.97 0.82
CA SER A 103 -13.26 -17.02 -0.21
C SER A 103 -12.17 -16.87 -1.26
N ARG A 104 -11.67 -15.65 -1.49
CA ARG A 104 -10.70 -15.34 -2.54
C ARG A 104 -9.78 -14.20 -2.12
N ILE A 105 -8.50 -14.33 -2.42
CA ILE A 105 -7.43 -13.35 -2.15
C ILE A 105 -6.73 -13.05 -3.48
N GLU A 106 -6.77 -11.80 -3.91
CA GLU A 106 -6.13 -11.36 -5.17
C GLU A 106 -5.06 -10.31 -4.91
N CYS A 107 -3.82 -10.57 -5.32
CA CYS A 107 -2.68 -9.67 -5.14
C CYS A 107 -2.38 -8.93 -6.44
N PHE A 108 -2.27 -7.59 -6.41
CA PHE A 108 -2.13 -6.82 -7.66
C PHE A 108 -1.08 -5.70 -7.69
N ASP A 109 -0.35 -5.48 -6.60
CA ASP A 109 0.76 -4.52 -6.59
C ASP A 109 1.87 -5.01 -5.66
N LEU A 110 3.12 -4.76 -6.06
CA LEU A 110 4.29 -4.93 -5.22
C LEU A 110 5.26 -3.78 -5.44
N THR A 111 5.56 -3.10 -4.36
CA THR A 111 6.56 -2.05 -4.34
C THR A 111 7.64 -2.37 -3.31
N ALA A 112 8.87 -2.54 -3.77
CA ALA A 112 10.04 -2.71 -2.93
C ALA A 112 10.79 -1.37 -2.82
N ARG A 113 11.06 -0.93 -1.60
CA ARG A 113 11.75 0.34 -1.33
C ARG A 113 13.02 0.10 -0.57
N LYS A 114 14.10 0.74 -1.02
CA LYS A 114 15.40 0.71 -0.35
C LYS A 114 15.77 2.13 0.04
N ARG A 115 15.84 2.38 1.35
CA ARG A 115 16.23 3.68 1.88
C ARG A 115 17.67 3.99 1.47
N ASP A 116 17.83 5.12 0.80
CA ASP A 116 19.13 5.70 0.52
C ASP A 116 19.74 6.32 1.79
N PRO A 117 21.06 6.27 2.00
CA PRO A 117 21.71 6.90 3.14
C PRO A 117 21.41 8.40 3.27
N ASP A 118 21.16 9.11 2.16
CA ASP A 118 20.88 10.54 2.16
C ASP A 118 19.40 10.87 2.43
N PHE A 119 18.52 9.87 2.52
CA PHE A 119 17.11 10.07 2.88
C PHE A 119 16.97 10.37 4.39
N PRO A 120 16.17 11.37 4.81
CA PRO A 120 15.22 12.19 4.04
C PRO A 120 15.80 13.50 3.48
N ALA A 121 17.07 13.82 3.76
CA ALA A 121 17.66 15.13 3.43
C ALA A 121 17.65 15.44 1.93
N VAL A 122 17.70 14.41 1.08
CA VAL A 122 17.64 14.54 -0.38
C VAL A 122 16.51 13.68 -0.93
N VAL A 123 15.32 14.27 -1.07
CA VAL A 123 14.14 13.59 -1.64
C VAL A 123 14.26 13.48 -3.15
N ARG A 124 14.79 12.34 -3.61
CA ARG A 124 14.72 11.91 -5.01
C ARG A 124 13.75 10.74 -5.07
N VAL A 125 12.50 11.01 -5.47
CA VAL A 125 11.41 10.00 -5.46
C VAL A 125 11.82 8.72 -6.21
N TYR A 126 12.65 8.89 -7.25
CA TYR A 126 13.35 7.81 -7.95
C TYR A 126 14.85 8.13 -7.95
N ARG A 127 15.69 7.30 -7.31
CA ARG A 127 17.09 7.16 -7.76
C ARG A 127 17.10 6.14 -8.88
N GLU A 128 18.10 6.21 -9.76
CA GLU A 128 18.28 5.28 -10.90
C GLU A 128 18.25 3.80 -10.51
N THR A 129 18.48 3.48 -9.22
CA THR A 129 18.63 2.11 -8.72
C THR A 129 17.44 1.58 -7.91
N HIS A 130 16.77 2.41 -7.08
CA HIS A 130 15.71 1.93 -6.19
C HIS A 130 14.68 3.02 -5.83
N GLU A 131 13.42 2.64 -5.67
CA GLU A 131 12.37 3.50 -5.11
C GLU A 131 12.67 3.87 -3.65
N GLN A 132 12.51 5.15 -3.31
CA GLN A 132 12.74 5.68 -1.97
C GLN A 132 11.48 5.65 -1.10
N PRO A 133 11.59 5.57 0.24
CA PRO A 133 10.45 5.75 1.13
C PRO A 133 9.68 7.04 0.83
N SER A 134 8.35 7.02 0.98
CA SER A 134 7.53 8.22 0.79
C SER A 134 7.31 8.91 2.13
N GLU A 135 7.55 10.21 2.18
CA GLU A 135 7.27 11.06 3.36
C GLU A 135 5.84 11.55 3.40
N VAL A 136 5.06 11.31 2.34
CA VAL A 136 3.70 11.79 2.20
C VAL A 136 2.76 10.71 2.72
N ALA A 137 1.83 11.12 3.59
CA ALA A 137 0.73 10.27 4.01
C ALA A 137 -0.03 9.75 2.78
N HIS A 138 -0.13 8.43 2.67
CA HIS A 138 -0.89 7.81 1.60
C HIS A 138 -2.39 8.05 1.82
N CYS A 139 -3.13 8.45 0.78
CA CYS A 139 -4.59 8.43 0.80
C CYS A 139 -5.08 7.14 0.16
N ASP A 140 -5.74 6.29 0.95
CA ASP A 140 -6.33 5.06 0.43
C ASP A 140 -7.50 5.33 -0.51
N TRP A 141 -7.84 4.31 -1.31
CA TRP A 141 -8.93 4.41 -2.26
C TRP A 141 -10.26 4.49 -1.53
N SER A 142 -11.15 5.36 -1.99
CA SER A 142 -12.55 5.31 -1.56
C SER A 142 -13.23 4.09 -2.16
N GLN A 143 -14.36 3.65 -1.58
CA GLN A 143 -15.13 2.52 -2.10
C GLN A 143 -15.52 2.65 -3.59
N ARG A 144 -15.70 3.88 -4.09
CA ARG A 144 -15.96 4.12 -5.52
C ARG A 144 -14.68 4.29 -6.33
N GLY A 145 -13.60 4.75 -5.69
CA GLY A 145 -12.29 4.94 -6.31
C GLY A 145 -11.50 3.64 -6.46
N SER A 146 -11.88 2.58 -5.74
CA SER A 146 -11.28 1.25 -5.85
C SER A 146 -11.64 0.56 -7.16
N LEU A 147 -12.91 0.59 -7.58
CA LEU A 147 -13.36 -0.13 -8.78
C LEU A 147 -12.54 0.19 -10.04
N PRO A 148 -12.24 1.48 -10.37
CA PRO A 148 -11.37 1.79 -11.51
C PRO A 148 -9.95 1.21 -11.38
N VAL A 149 -9.42 1.13 -10.16
CA VAL A 149 -8.10 0.54 -9.91
C VAL A 149 -8.15 -0.96 -10.13
N LEU A 150 -9.21 -1.63 -9.64
CA LEU A 150 -9.38 -3.06 -9.85
C LEU A 150 -9.53 -3.41 -11.32
N ASN A 151 -10.31 -2.64 -12.09
CA ASN A 151 -10.43 -2.85 -13.53
C ASN A 151 -9.10 -2.68 -14.25
N TRP A 152 -8.26 -1.72 -13.81
CA TRP A 152 -6.92 -1.53 -14.38
C TRP A 152 -5.97 -2.68 -14.01
N CYS A 153 -6.04 -3.19 -12.79
CA CYS A 153 -5.20 -4.27 -12.28
C CYS A 153 -5.61 -5.66 -12.79
N PHE A 154 -6.89 -5.86 -13.10
CA PHE A 154 -7.47 -7.12 -13.54
C PHE A 154 -8.27 -6.91 -14.83
N PRO A 155 -7.61 -6.60 -15.96
CA PRO A 155 -8.28 -6.40 -17.24
C PRO A 155 -9.08 -7.65 -17.62
N GLY A 156 -10.27 -7.48 -18.20
CA GLY A 156 -11.21 -8.57 -18.50
C GLY A 156 -12.14 -8.97 -17.34
N ASN A 157 -12.00 -8.34 -16.17
CA ASN A 157 -12.92 -8.48 -15.03
C ASN A 157 -13.67 -7.17 -14.74
N GLU A 158 -13.86 -6.34 -15.77
CA GLU A 158 -14.73 -5.18 -15.69
C GLU A 158 -16.12 -5.66 -15.24
N ASP A 159 -16.68 -5.04 -14.21
CA ASP A 159 -17.98 -5.38 -13.60
C ASP A 159 -17.97 -6.57 -12.62
N PHE A 160 -16.94 -7.43 -12.60
CA PHE A 160 -16.89 -8.54 -11.62
C PHE A 160 -16.97 -8.03 -10.18
N TRP A 161 -16.25 -6.94 -9.89
CA TRP A 161 -16.18 -6.35 -8.56
C TRP A 161 -17.39 -5.47 -8.22
N GLU A 162 -18.26 -5.19 -9.18
CA GLU A 162 -19.43 -4.35 -8.94
C GLU A 162 -20.47 -5.09 -8.10
N GLY A 163 -20.97 -4.42 -7.04
CA GLY A 163 -21.94 -5.01 -6.12
C GLY A 163 -21.39 -6.06 -5.14
N LYS A 164 -20.14 -6.52 -5.31
CA LYS A 164 -19.48 -7.45 -4.39
C LYS A 164 -19.03 -6.77 -3.11
N LYS A 165 -18.99 -7.56 -2.03
CA LYS A 165 -18.34 -7.16 -0.78
C LYS A 165 -16.89 -7.61 -0.79
N PHE A 166 -15.98 -6.66 -0.70
CA PHE A 166 -14.56 -6.95 -0.57
C PHE A 166 -13.84 -5.96 0.31
N ASP A 167 -12.76 -6.43 0.92
CA ASP A 167 -11.79 -5.59 1.61
C ASP A 167 -10.57 -5.36 0.72
N MET A 168 -10.07 -4.12 0.70
CA MET A 168 -8.78 -3.79 0.10
C MET A 168 -7.75 -3.65 1.20
N LEU A 169 -6.96 -4.69 1.40
CA LEU A 169 -5.96 -4.68 2.45
C LEU A 169 -4.60 -4.26 1.94
N LYS A 170 -3.82 -3.69 2.85
CA LYS A 170 -2.46 -3.26 2.62
C LYS A 170 -1.50 -4.05 3.51
N SER A 171 -0.70 -4.93 2.91
CA SER A 171 0.30 -5.72 3.64
C SER A 171 1.68 -5.05 3.63
N PHE A 172 2.19 -4.72 4.82
CA PHE A 172 3.54 -4.15 5.00
C PHE A 172 4.47 -5.18 5.63
N ARG A 173 5.53 -5.54 4.92
CA ARG A 173 6.63 -6.35 5.47
C ARG A 173 7.79 -5.44 5.87
N LEU A 174 8.21 -5.52 7.13
CA LEU A 174 9.41 -4.84 7.62
C LEU A 174 10.64 -5.71 7.32
N GLY A 175 11.64 -5.14 6.64
CA GLY A 175 12.94 -5.77 6.46
C GLY A 175 13.83 -5.63 7.70
N LEU A 176 14.64 -6.65 7.99
CA LEU A 176 15.69 -6.60 9.01
C LEU A 176 16.92 -5.86 8.45
N GLY A 177 16.91 -4.54 8.57
CA GLY A 177 17.99 -3.65 8.19
C GLY A 177 17.58 -2.22 8.50
N LEU A 178 18.24 -1.63 9.50
CA LEU A 178 17.99 -0.31 10.08
C LEU A 178 17.13 0.68 9.25
N VAL A 179 15.94 0.93 9.81
CA VAL A 179 15.05 2.09 9.60
C VAL A 179 14.11 2.06 8.38
N TYR A 180 12.86 1.64 8.66
CA TYR A 180 11.60 1.98 8.00
C TYR A 180 11.67 2.22 6.48
N GLY A 181 11.82 1.14 5.71
CA GLY A 181 11.33 1.08 4.35
C GLY A 181 9.92 0.52 4.38
N LEU A 182 8.91 1.39 4.34
CA LEU A 182 7.54 0.96 4.07
C LEU A 182 7.52 0.34 2.67
N ALA A 183 7.58 -0.99 2.57
CA ALA A 183 7.16 -1.69 1.37
C ALA A 183 5.72 -1.24 1.12
N ARG A 184 5.45 -0.57 -0.01
CA ARG A 184 4.07 -0.27 -0.35
C ARG A 184 3.34 -1.59 -0.57
N PRO A 185 2.05 -1.61 -0.25
CA PRO A 185 1.39 -2.84 0.12
C PRO A 185 1.16 -3.76 -1.05
N ILE A 186 1.15 -5.07 -0.78
CA ILE A 186 0.22 -5.91 -1.55
C ILE A 186 -1.15 -5.34 -1.26
N SER A 187 -1.76 -4.82 -2.32
CA SER A 187 -3.18 -4.58 -2.30
C SER A 187 -3.85 -5.92 -2.54
N VAL A 188 -4.48 -6.42 -1.49
CA VAL A 188 -5.20 -7.70 -1.53
C VAL A 188 -6.67 -7.36 -1.64
N ILE A 189 -7.34 -7.87 -2.67
CA ILE A 189 -8.80 -7.91 -2.67
C ILE A 189 -9.23 -9.16 -1.96
N ILE A 190 -10.15 -9.01 -1.02
CA ILE A 190 -10.68 -10.15 -0.33
C ILE A 190 -12.18 -10.25 -0.45
N SER A 191 -12.65 -11.17 -1.29
CA SER A 191 -14.07 -11.47 -1.50
C SER A 191 -14.58 -12.37 -0.38
N SER A 192 -15.81 -12.12 0.09
CA SER A 192 -16.54 -13.03 0.98
C SER A 192 -17.67 -13.77 0.27
N ASP A 193 -17.87 -13.55 -1.03
CA ASP A 193 -18.96 -14.18 -1.78
C ASP A 193 -18.57 -15.60 -2.25
N PRO A 194 -19.42 -16.62 -2.02
CA PRO A 194 -19.12 -18.02 -2.35
C PRO A 194 -19.32 -18.39 -3.84
N ASP A 195 -19.94 -17.53 -4.66
CA ASP A 195 -20.25 -17.79 -6.08
C ASP A 195 -19.25 -17.11 -7.05
N ASP A 196 -17.95 -17.36 -6.87
CA ASP A 196 -16.87 -16.77 -7.69
C ASP A 196 -16.46 -17.70 -8.85
N GLY A 197 -17.42 -18.13 -9.68
CA GLY A 197 -17.23 -19.01 -10.84
C GLY A 197 -16.41 -18.42 -12.00
N ILE A 198 -15.17 -18.01 -11.75
CA ILE A 198 -14.21 -17.53 -12.75
C ILE A 198 -12.93 -18.38 -12.68
N GLU A 199 -12.51 -18.91 -13.84
CA GLU A 199 -11.20 -19.54 -13.99
C GLU A 199 -10.09 -18.52 -13.72
N ARG A 200 -9.14 -18.86 -12.83
CA ARG A 200 -7.92 -18.07 -12.62
C ARG A 200 -7.23 -17.90 -13.98
N GLN A 201 -7.15 -16.68 -14.49
CA GLN A 201 -6.24 -16.40 -15.61
C GLN A 201 -4.81 -16.41 -15.07
N THR A 202 -4.10 -17.50 -15.37
CA THR A 202 -2.67 -17.71 -15.10
C THR A 202 -1.80 -16.87 -16.01
#